data_AF-A0A4Q3XSS6-F1
#
_entry.id   AF-A0A4Q3XSS6-F1
#
_cell.length_a   1.000
_cell.length_b   1.000
_cell.length_c   1.000
_cell.angle_alpha   90.00
_cell.angle_beta   90.00
_cell.angle_gamma   90.00
#
_symmetry.space_group_name_H-M   'P 1'
#
loop_
_entity.id
_entity.type
_entity.pdbx_description
1 polymer ?
#
loop_
_entity_poly.entity_id
_entity_poly.type
_entity_poly.pdbx_seq_one_letter_code
_entity_poly.pdbx_strand_id
1 'polypeptide(L)'
;GPDVRAVELRRRHEDGAVAHAGDPRINRARWRPVEEAAGDAYAVILRWLTQASVRQFFDIVSETMTDRPDMWAERRKFWTQYLDAEMISAAWVAFGSDGARRADRAATLTNDKSLSMFGRLGSGSGRSSQHAALIMKIGDLTIAEWSHNGKFNIWGLKDKHHPPLFRHNSRRLPDYDPSELMNAPVSGSHMSGWQYKLAQIIRNQTGMRP
;
A
#
# COMPACT_ATOMS: atom_id res chain seq x y z
N GLY A 1 -25.76 7.55 8.43
CA GLY A 1 -26.30 6.22 8.81
C GLY A 1 -25.36 5.52 9.77
N PRO A 2 -25.75 4.35 10.33
CA PRO A 2 -24.94 3.58 11.27
C PRO A 2 -23.52 3.27 10.78
N ASP A 3 -23.35 3.11 9.47
CA ASP A 3 -22.05 2.86 8.80
C ASP A 3 -21.07 4.05 8.92
N VAL A 4 -21.56 5.27 8.71
CA VAL A 4 -20.75 6.50 8.83
C VAL A 4 -20.22 6.70 10.26
N ARG A 5 -21.04 6.39 11.27
CA ARG A 5 -20.62 6.49 12.68
C ARG A 5 -19.58 5.44 13.06
N ALA A 6 -19.68 4.23 12.52
CA ALA A 6 -18.69 3.18 12.74
C ALA A 6 -17.33 3.54 12.10
N VAL A 7 -17.35 4.12 10.90
CA VAL A 7 -16.16 4.63 10.21
C VAL A 7 -15.51 5.77 11.00
N GLU A 8 -16.30 6.74 11.47
CA GLU A 8 -15.81 7.86 12.28
C GLU A 8 -15.17 7.40 13.60
N LEU A 9 -15.84 6.45 14.28
CA LEU A 9 -15.37 5.89 15.55
C LEU A 9 -14.06 5.12 15.36
N ARG A 10 -14.00 4.28 14.32
CA ARG A 10 -12.80 3.55 13.91
C ARG A 10 -11.64 4.52 13.65
N ARG A 11 -11.85 5.54 12.82
CA ARG A 11 -10.83 6.54 12.48
C ARG A 11 -10.29 7.24 13.74
N ARG A 12 -11.17 7.59 14.68
CA ARG A 12 -10.79 8.21 15.95
C ARG A 12 -9.89 7.31 16.81
N HIS A 13 -10.10 5.99 16.78
CA HIS A 13 -9.29 5.03 17.54
C HIS A 13 -7.94 4.78 16.86
N GLU A 14 -7.92 4.68 15.53
CA GLU A 14 -6.70 4.64 14.71
C GLU A 14 -5.83 5.86 14.96
N ASP A 15 -6.39 7.04 14.78
CA ASP A 15 -5.70 8.33 14.93
C ASP A 15 -5.16 8.48 16.36
N GLY A 16 -5.96 8.14 17.38
CA GLY A 16 -5.55 8.22 18.78
C GLY A 16 -4.38 7.30 19.12
N ALA A 17 -4.42 6.06 18.65
CA ALA A 17 -3.37 5.08 18.94
C ALA A 17 -2.06 5.38 18.19
N VAL A 18 -2.15 5.76 16.91
CA VAL A 18 -0.99 6.17 16.10
C VAL A 18 -0.42 7.50 16.59
N ALA A 19 -1.25 8.45 17.02
CA ALA A 19 -0.77 9.73 17.56
C ALA A 19 0.05 9.55 18.85
N HIS A 20 -0.25 8.53 19.67
CA HIS A 20 0.45 8.30 20.93
C HIS A 20 1.74 7.49 20.76
N ALA A 21 1.71 6.39 20.00
CA ALA A 21 2.83 5.45 19.90
C ALA A 21 3.59 5.50 18.55
N GLY A 22 3.10 6.27 17.57
CA GLY A 22 3.56 6.25 16.19
C GLY A 22 3.00 5.06 15.40
N ASP A 23 3.31 4.96 14.10
CA ASP A 23 2.83 3.84 13.27
C ASP A 23 3.45 2.50 13.72
N PRO A 24 2.65 1.48 14.08
CA PRO A 24 3.13 0.17 14.54
C PRO A 24 3.94 -0.61 13.51
N ARG A 25 3.77 -0.30 12.22
CA ARG A 25 4.47 -0.96 11.11
C ARG A 25 5.95 -0.56 11.05
N ILE A 26 6.27 0.64 11.57
CA ILE A 26 7.63 1.19 11.63
C ILE A 26 8.18 1.14 13.06
N ASN A 27 7.33 1.36 14.08
CA ASN A 27 7.74 1.48 15.49
C ASN A 27 7.40 0.22 16.31
N ARG A 28 7.67 -0.98 15.78
CA ARG A 28 7.31 -2.26 16.41
C ARG A 28 7.66 -2.36 17.89
N ALA A 29 8.84 -1.89 18.28
CA ALA A 29 9.28 -1.94 19.68
C ALA A 29 8.34 -1.20 20.66
N ARG A 30 7.73 -0.08 20.23
CA ARG A 30 6.78 0.69 21.06
C ARG A 30 5.43 -0.01 21.21
N TRP A 31 5.10 -0.87 20.25
CA TRP A 31 3.83 -1.57 20.19
C TRP A 31 3.89 -2.99 20.74
N ARG A 32 5.08 -3.52 21.02
CA ARG A 32 5.29 -4.85 21.62
C ARG A 32 4.39 -5.11 22.84
N PRO A 33 4.23 -4.19 23.81
CA PRO A 33 3.33 -4.44 24.95
C PRO A 33 1.87 -4.62 24.53
N VAL A 34 1.42 -3.92 23.48
CA VAL A 34 0.04 -4.05 22.95
C VAL A 34 -0.10 -5.35 22.17
N GLU A 35 0.91 -5.74 21.38
CA GLU A 35 0.96 -7.02 20.69
C GLU A 35 0.90 -8.20 21.68
N GLU A 36 1.64 -8.12 22.79
CA GLU A 36 1.69 -9.15 23.83
C GLU A 36 0.41 -9.19 24.69
N ALA A 37 -0.14 -8.04 25.08
CA ALA A 37 -1.30 -7.97 25.96
C ALA A 37 -2.66 -8.03 25.22
N ALA A 38 -2.71 -7.60 23.96
CA ALA A 38 -3.93 -7.41 23.19
C ALA A 38 -3.70 -7.66 21.68
N GLY A 39 -3.12 -8.82 21.35
CA GLY A 39 -2.75 -9.20 19.98
C GLY A 39 -3.87 -9.04 18.94
N ASP A 40 -5.12 -9.35 19.29
CA ASP A 40 -6.26 -9.17 18.39
C ASP A 40 -6.50 -7.69 18.05
N ALA A 41 -6.42 -6.81 19.04
CA ALA A 41 -6.54 -5.37 18.81
C ALA A 41 -5.37 -4.83 17.98
N TYR A 42 -4.16 -5.34 18.21
CA TYR A 42 -2.99 -5.03 17.39
C TYR A 42 -3.20 -5.44 15.92
N ALA A 43 -3.72 -6.66 15.68
CA ALA A 43 -4.04 -7.14 14.34
C ALA A 43 -5.10 -6.29 13.64
N VAL A 44 -6.14 -5.85 14.37
CA VAL A 44 -7.17 -4.93 13.86
C VAL A 44 -6.54 -3.61 13.39
N ILE A 45 -5.64 -3.03 14.18
CA ILE A 45 -4.94 -1.78 13.82
C ILE A 45 -4.08 -1.98 12.57
N LEU A 46 -3.35 -3.09 12.45
CA LEU A 46 -2.56 -3.39 11.25
C LEU A 46 -3.42 -3.55 9.99
N ARG A 47 -4.58 -4.22 10.12
CA ARG A 47 -5.55 -4.34 9.01
C ARG A 47 -6.06 -2.97 8.59
N TRP A 48 -6.37 -2.12 9.56
CA TRP A 48 -6.85 -0.78 9.30
C TRP A 48 -5.83 0.08 8.54
N LEU A 49 -4.57 0.07 8.99
CA LEU A 49 -3.47 0.77 8.33
C LEU A 49 -3.16 0.21 6.94
N THR A 50 -3.33 -1.10 6.75
CA THR A 50 -3.24 -1.76 5.43
C THR A 50 -4.30 -1.23 4.48
N GLN A 51 -5.56 -1.15 4.93
CA GLN A 51 -6.63 -0.56 4.14
C GLN A 51 -6.38 0.92 3.83
N ALA A 52 -5.88 1.69 4.79
CA ALA A 52 -5.54 3.09 4.59
C ALA A 52 -4.48 3.26 3.49
N SER A 53 -3.40 2.47 3.51
CA SER A 53 -2.35 2.53 2.48
C SER A 53 -2.86 2.17 1.08
N VAL A 54 -3.70 1.13 0.94
CA VAL A 54 -4.26 0.77 -0.37
C VAL A 54 -5.17 1.88 -0.92
N ARG A 55 -6.06 2.42 -0.08
CA ARG A 55 -6.96 3.52 -0.48
C ARG A 55 -6.17 4.77 -0.85
N GLN A 56 -5.22 5.16 0.01
CA GLN A 56 -4.35 6.31 -0.21
C GLN A 56 -3.62 6.24 -1.54
N PHE A 57 -3.07 5.08 -1.90
CA PHE A 57 -2.41 4.91 -3.20
C PHE A 57 -3.36 5.27 -4.34
N PHE A 58 -4.55 4.66 -4.38
CA PHE A 58 -5.49 4.91 -5.46
C PHE A 58 -6.03 6.33 -5.45
N ASP A 59 -6.27 6.93 -4.28
CA ASP A 59 -6.77 8.30 -4.17
C ASP A 59 -5.75 9.30 -4.77
N ILE A 60 -4.50 9.24 -4.32
CA ILE A 60 -3.43 10.13 -4.80
C ILE A 60 -3.10 9.90 -6.29
N VAL A 61 -3.11 8.64 -6.75
CA VAL A 61 -2.86 8.33 -8.17
C VAL A 61 -4.01 8.82 -9.05
N SER A 62 -5.26 8.70 -8.60
CA SER A 62 -6.42 9.18 -9.38
C SER A 62 -6.42 10.69 -9.58
N GLU A 63 -5.86 11.46 -8.63
CA GLU A 63 -5.72 12.91 -8.77
C GLU A 63 -4.56 13.35 -9.67
N THR A 64 -3.57 12.48 -9.90
CA THR A 64 -2.38 12.81 -10.70
C THR A 64 -2.48 12.30 -12.13
N MET A 65 -3.12 11.15 -12.34
CA MET A 65 -3.17 10.45 -13.62
C MET A 65 -4.54 10.60 -14.29
N THR A 66 -4.87 11.83 -14.70
CA THR A 66 -6.19 12.20 -15.23
C THR A 66 -6.46 11.73 -16.65
N ASP A 67 -5.43 11.33 -17.39
CA ASP A 67 -5.56 11.02 -18.82
C ASP A 67 -6.25 9.67 -19.09
N ARG A 68 -6.27 8.77 -18.09
CA ARG A 68 -6.81 7.40 -18.20
C ARG A 68 -7.54 6.97 -16.92
N PRO A 69 -8.64 7.65 -16.55
CA PRO A 69 -9.38 7.40 -15.31
C PRO A 69 -10.08 6.03 -15.32
N ASP A 70 -10.45 5.55 -16.50
CA ASP A 70 -11.00 4.20 -16.75
C ASP A 70 -10.05 3.11 -16.24
N MET A 71 -8.77 3.18 -16.62
CA MET A 71 -7.77 2.19 -16.20
C MET A 71 -7.57 2.18 -14.68
N TRP A 72 -7.65 3.34 -14.03
CA TRP A 72 -7.49 3.42 -12.58
C TRP A 72 -8.70 2.92 -11.82
N ALA A 73 -9.90 3.18 -12.32
CA ALA A 73 -11.12 2.64 -11.75
C ALA A 73 -11.12 1.10 -11.81
N GLU A 74 -10.68 0.51 -12.92
CA GLU A 74 -10.56 -0.95 -13.06
C GLU A 74 -9.57 -1.56 -12.06
N ARG A 75 -8.37 -0.95 -11.93
CA ARG A 75 -7.36 -1.44 -10.99
C ARG A 75 -7.79 -1.28 -9.54
N ARG A 76 -8.39 -0.14 -9.19
CA ARG A 76 -8.98 0.07 -7.86
C ARG A 76 -10.00 -1.02 -7.57
N LYS A 77 -10.96 -1.24 -8.50
CA LYS A 77 -11.98 -2.29 -8.35
C LYS A 77 -11.38 -3.68 -8.17
N PHE A 78 -10.33 -4.02 -8.92
CA PHE A 78 -9.64 -5.30 -8.79
C PHE A 78 -9.02 -5.48 -7.40
N TRP A 79 -8.20 -4.53 -6.97
CA TRP A 79 -7.48 -4.63 -5.70
C TRP A 79 -8.40 -4.49 -4.48
N THR A 80 -9.48 -3.71 -4.58
CA THR A 80 -10.49 -3.59 -3.53
C THR A 80 -11.16 -4.93 -3.23
N GLN A 81 -11.37 -5.82 -4.21
CA GLN A 81 -11.91 -7.16 -3.94
C GLN A 81 -11.01 -7.98 -3.01
N TYR A 82 -9.70 -7.96 -3.24
CA TYR A 82 -8.73 -8.63 -2.36
C TYR A 82 -8.61 -7.95 -0.99
N LEU A 83 -8.76 -6.62 -0.94
CA LEU A 83 -8.72 -5.86 0.31
C LEU A 83 -9.95 -6.17 1.19
N ASP A 84 -11.14 -6.18 0.59
CA ASP A 84 -12.41 -6.41 1.28
C ASP A 84 -12.54 -7.87 1.74
N ALA A 85 -11.94 -8.81 1.01
CA ALA A 85 -11.80 -10.21 1.43
C ALA A 85 -10.70 -10.45 2.47
N GLU A 86 -10.08 -9.38 3.01
CA GLU A 86 -8.95 -9.43 3.97
C GLU A 86 -7.74 -10.26 3.50
N MET A 87 -7.57 -10.44 2.18
CA MET A 87 -6.49 -11.22 1.59
C MET A 87 -5.18 -10.44 1.47
N ILE A 88 -5.26 -9.10 1.50
CA ILE A 88 -4.10 -8.23 1.61
C ILE A 88 -3.71 -8.11 3.08
N SER A 89 -2.69 -8.85 3.51
CA SER A 89 -2.27 -8.92 4.91
C SER A 89 -1.42 -7.73 5.36
N ALA A 90 -0.78 -7.06 4.40
CA ALA A 90 0.03 -5.87 4.65
C ALA A 90 0.13 -5.02 3.38
N ALA A 91 0.14 -3.70 3.52
CA ALA A 91 0.37 -2.77 2.42
C ALA A 91 1.18 -1.55 2.84
N TRP A 92 2.02 -1.07 1.92
CA TRP A 92 2.84 0.13 2.06
C TRP A 92 2.94 0.86 0.72
N VAL A 93 2.76 2.18 0.73
CA VAL A 93 2.89 2.99 -0.47
C VAL A 93 4.27 3.61 -0.53
N ALA A 94 4.90 3.59 -1.70
CA ALA A 94 6.11 4.36 -2.00
C ALA A 94 5.76 5.47 -3.01
N PHE A 95 5.86 6.73 -2.59
CA PHE A 95 5.57 7.89 -3.44
C PHE A 95 6.85 8.59 -3.90
N GLY A 96 6.91 8.95 -5.18
CA GLY A 96 7.78 10.00 -5.68
C GLY A 96 7.42 11.36 -5.06
N SER A 97 8.26 12.35 -5.29
CA SER A 97 8.16 13.65 -4.59
C SER A 97 6.82 14.38 -4.78
N ASP A 98 6.13 14.21 -5.91
CA ASP A 98 4.83 14.85 -6.14
C ASP A 98 3.71 14.15 -5.39
N GLY A 99 3.67 12.82 -5.42
CA GLY A 99 2.71 12.02 -4.64
C GLY A 99 2.90 12.25 -3.15
N ALA A 100 4.16 12.30 -2.67
CA ALA A 100 4.48 12.57 -1.27
C ALA A 100 3.95 13.93 -0.81
N ARG A 101 4.14 14.98 -1.63
CA ARG A 101 3.64 16.33 -1.32
C ARG A 101 2.11 16.37 -1.23
N ARG A 102 1.41 15.64 -2.10
CA ARG A 102 -0.06 15.55 -2.08
C ARG A 102 -0.55 14.78 -0.86
N ALA A 103 0.09 13.66 -0.53
CA ALA A 103 -0.22 12.88 0.67
C ALA A 103 -0.01 13.70 1.95
N ASP A 104 1.11 14.42 2.07
CA ASP A 104 1.39 15.33 3.20
C ASP A 104 0.34 16.47 3.30
N ARG A 105 -0.07 17.02 2.17
CA ARG A 105 -1.14 18.04 2.11
C ARG A 105 -2.49 17.47 2.54
N ALA A 106 -2.85 16.28 2.07
CA ALA A 106 -4.09 15.59 2.44
C ALA A 106 -4.11 15.27 3.95
N ALA A 107 -2.99 14.79 4.50
CA ALA A 107 -2.82 14.56 5.93
C ALA A 107 -3.08 15.83 6.74
N THR A 108 -2.54 16.97 6.29
CA THR A 108 -2.75 18.27 6.95
C THR A 108 -4.20 18.73 6.88
N LEU A 109 -4.84 18.65 5.70
CA LEU A 109 -6.21 19.11 5.50
C LEU A 109 -7.26 18.29 6.26
N THR A 110 -7.01 16.98 6.39
CA THR A 110 -7.94 16.04 7.04
C THR A 110 -7.57 15.77 8.49
N ASN A 111 -6.47 16.36 8.99
CA ASN A 111 -5.86 16.05 10.28
C ASN A 111 -5.63 14.53 10.50
N ASP A 112 -5.37 13.81 9.41
CA ASP A 112 -5.14 12.36 9.39
C ASP A 112 -3.66 12.07 9.21
N LYS A 113 -2.98 11.76 10.31
CA LYS A 113 -1.53 11.53 10.27
C LYS A 113 -1.17 10.23 9.56
N SER A 114 -2.09 9.27 9.45
CA SER A 114 -1.84 8.01 8.74
C SER A 114 -1.53 8.25 7.26
N LEU A 115 -2.09 9.32 6.68
CA LEU A 115 -1.80 9.74 5.30
C LEU A 115 -0.38 10.32 5.13
N SER A 116 0.33 10.64 6.20
CA SER A 116 1.76 11.01 6.13
C SER A 116 2.70 9.80 6.29
N MET A 117 2.15 8.59 6.46
CA MET A 117 2.91 7.36 6.66
C MET A 117 3.04 6.57 5.36
N PHE A 118 4.07 6.89 4.59
CA PHE A 118 4.42 6.25 3.32
C PHE A 118 5.94 6.25 3.11
N GLY A 119 6.45 5.36 2.27
CA GLY A 119 7.86 5.38 1.84
C GLY A 119 8.11 6.40 0.73
N ARG A 120 9.33 6.90 0.63
CA ARG A 120 9.77 7.77 -0.47
C ARG A 120 10.41 6.96 -1.57
N LEU A 121 9.97 7.20 -2.80
CA LEU A 121 10.53 6.57 -3.98
C LEU A 121 11.60 7.48 -4.59
N GLY A 122 12.76 6.90 -4.90
CA GLY A 122 13.83 7.60 -5.62
C GLY A 122 13.46 7.95 -7.06
N SER A 123 14.22 8.87 -7.66
CA SER A 123 14.20 9.13 -9.10
C SER A 123 15.25 8.27 -9.82
N GLY A 124 14.99 7.86 -11.06
CA GLY A 124 15.90 7.03 -11.85
C GLY A 124 15.20 5.87 -12.57
N SER A 125 15.93 5.15 -13.42
CA SER A 125 15.39 4.02 -14.21
C SER A 125 14.11 4.36 -15.01
N GLY A 126 14.09 5.55 -15.62
CA GLY A 126 12.94 6.05 -16.40
C GLY A 126 11.76 6.55 -15.55
N ARG A 127 11.93 6.70 -14.22
CA ARG A 127 10.88 7.20 -13.32
C ARG A 127 11.14 8.60 -12.82
N SER A 128 10.04 9.35 -12.77
CA SER A 128 9.94 10.74 -12.35
C SER A 128 9.27 10.89 -10.99
N SER A 129 9.23 12.13 -10.49
CA SER A 129 8.53 12.56 -9.27
C SER A 129 7.07 12.14 -9.16
N GLN A 130 6.41 11.86 -10.28
CA GLN A 130 4.99 11.52 -10.36
C GLN A 130 4.71 10.04 -10.04
N HIS A 131 5.73 9.21 -10.08
CA HIS A 131 5.57 7.77 -9.90
C HIS A 131 5.27 7.40 -8.44
N ALA A 132 4.39 6.42 -8.29
CA ALA A 132 4.05 5.75 -7.05
C ALA A 132 4.00 4.24 -7.25
N ALA A 133 4.33 3.48 -6.21
CA ALA A 133 4.17 2.04 -6.15
C ALA A 133 3.42 1.63 -4.87
N LEU A 134 2.40 0.78 -5.01
CA LEU A 134 1.77 0.10 -3.89
C LEU A 134 2.44 -1.27 -3.71
N ILE A 135 3.09 -1.47 -2.57
CA ILE A 135 3.72 -2.73 -2.19
C ILE A 135 2.76 -3.45 -1.23
N MET A 136 2.39 -4.68 -1.54
CA MET A 136 1.40 -5.44 -0.76
C MET A 136 1.78 -6.90 -0.59
N LYS A 137 1.27 -7.52 0.48
CA LYS A 137 1.40 -8.94 0.77
C LYS A 137 0.06 -9.64 0.56
N ILE A 138 0.07 -10.73 -0.21
CA ILE A 138 -1.05 -11.66 -0.36
C ILE A 138 -0.50 -13.08 -0.22
N GLY A 139 -0.84 -13.76 0.87
CA GLY A 139 -0.15 -14.98 1.28
C GLY A 139 1.38 -14.78 1.29
N ASP A 140 2.08 -15.65 0.59
CA ASP A 140 3.54 -15.63 0.45
C ASP A 140 4.06 -14.67 -0.64
N LEU A 141 3.17 -13.97 -1.35
CA LEU A 141 3.56 -13.05 -2.41
C LEU A 141 3.84 -11.66 -1.87
N THR A 142 4.90 -11.04 -2.38
CA THR A 142 5.07 -9.60 -2.40
C THR A 142 4.69 -9.10 -3.79
N ILE A 143 3.76 -8.14 -3.86
CA ILE A 143 3.31 -7.55 -5.13
C ILE A 143 3.58 -6.05 -5.10
N ALA A 144 4.21 -5.51 -6.15
CA ALA A 144 4.33 -4.08 -6.38
C ALA A 144 3.46 -3.67 -7.58
N GLU A 145 2.38 -2.95 -7.30
CA GLU A 145 1.49 -2.32 -8.28
C GLU A 145 1.99 -0.90 -8.58
N TRP A 146 2.36 -0.64 -9.83
CA TRP A 146 2.87 0.66 -10.23
C TRP A 146 1.79 1.56 -10.84
N SER A 147 1.82 2.82 -10.40
CA SER A 147 1.05 3.89 -11.04
C SER A 147 1.37 3.97 -12.55
N HIS A 148 2.59 4.34 -12.92
CA HIS A 148 2.94 4.59 -14.31
C HIS A 148 3.46 3.33 -15.02
N ASN A 149 3.26 3.30 -16.34
CA ASN A 149 3.53 2.18 -17.26
C ASN A 149 2.64 0.96 -17.05
N GLY A 150 1.70 1.04 -16.11
CA GLY A 150 0.71 0.00 -15.86
C GLY A 150 1.30 -1.36 -15.57
N LYS A 151 2.39 -1.43 -14.79
CA LYS A 151 3.05 -2.71 -14.49
C LYS A 151 2.76 -3.21 -13.09
N PHE A 152 2.62 -4.51 -12.95
CA PHE A 152 2.71 -5.21 -11.66
C PHE A 152 3.96 -6.09 -11.64
N ASN A 153 4.54 -6.25 -10.46
CA ASN A 153 5.73 -7.07 -10.20
C ASN A 153 5.46 -7.97 -8.99
N ILE A 154 5.81 -9.25 -9.07
CA ILE A 154 5.45 -10.27 -8.10
C ILE A 154 6.67 -11.12 -7.75
N TRP A 155 6.98 -11.15 -6.46
CA TRP A 155 7.97 -12.04 -5.86
C TRP A 155 7.26 -13.04 -4.96
N GLY A 156 7.65 -14.31 -5.04
CA GLY A 156 7.25 -15.34 -4.07
C GLY A 156 8.19 -15.40 -2.86
N LEU A 157 7.83 -16.24 -1.88
CA LEU A 157 8.59 -16.39 -0.63
C LEU A 157 10.07 -16.78 -0.83
N LYS A 158 10.36 -17.57 -1.87
CA LYS A 158 11.73 -18.06 -2.14
C LYS A 158 12.60 -17.05 -2.88
N ASP A 159 12.04 -15.92 -3.32
CA ASP A 159 12.78 -14.90 -4.05
C ASP A 159 13.56 -14.02 -3.08
N LYS A 160 14.88 -14.14 -3.10
CA LYS A 160 15.81 -13.47 -2.16
C LYS A 160 15.76 -11.93 -2.20
N HIS A 161 15.22 -11.36 -3.28
CA HIS A 161 15.22 -9.92 -3.54
C HIS A 161 13.81 -9.32 -3.53
N HIS A 162 12.85 -9.94 -2.84
CA HIS A 162 11.56 -9.30 -2.67
C HIS A 162 11.73 -8.00 -1.84
N PRO A 163 11.06 -6.90 -2.22
CA PRO A 163 11.19 -5.65 -1.47
C PRO A 163 10.58 -5.83 -0.07
N PRO A 164 11.24 -5.36 1.00
CA PRO A 164 10.65 -5.32 2.32
C PRO A 164 9.59 -4.22 2.35
N LEU A 165 8.53 -4.42 3.14
CA LEU A 165 7.56 -3.36 3.41
C LEU A 165 8.09 -2.41 4.49
N PHE A 166 7.42 -1.27 4.62
CA PHE A 166 7.57 -0.34 5.75
C PHE A 166 8.93 0.33 5.89
N ARG A 167 9.79 0.33 4.86
CA ARG A 167 10.94 1.23 4.84
C ARG A 167 10.45 2.67 4.89
N HIS A 168 10.96 3.38 5.90
CA HIS A 168 10.67 4.78 6.15
C HIS A 168 11.84 5.40 6.90
N ASN A 169 12.53 6.35 6.27
CA ASN A 169 13.61 7.12 6.86
C ASN A 169 13.13 8.52 7.24
N SER A 170 13.62 9.03 8.36
CA SER A 170 13.29 10.38 8.86
C SER A 170 13.98 11.50 8.08
N ARG A 171 14.91 11.19 7.16
CA ARG A 171 15.78 12.16 6.48
C ARG A 171 15.20 12.65 5.14
N ARG A 172 13.96 12.30 4.81
CA ARG A 172 13.31 12.57 3.51
C ARG A 172 14.13 12.08 2.30
N LEU A 173 15.05 11.14 2.51
CA LEU A 173 15.78 10.48 1.44
C LEU A 173 14.90 9.40 0.80
N PRO A 174 15.26 8.87 -0.38
CA PRO A 174 14.60 7.69 -0.94
C PRO A 174 14.67 6.49 0.02
N ASP A 175 13.52 5.85 0.28
CA ASP A 175 13.39 4.57 0.99
C ASP A 175 13.52 3.37 0.05
N TYR A 176 13.11 3.58 -1.20
CA TYR A 176 13.10 2.56 -2.25
C TYR A 176 13.77 3.11 -3.50
N ASP A 177 14.71 2.35 -4.05
CA ASP A 177 15.13 2.54 -5.43
C ASP A 177 14.06 1.94 -6.37
N PRO A 178 13.67 2.63 -7.47
CA PRO A 178 12.71 2.09 -8.42
C PRO A 178 13.03 0.69 -8.97
N SER A 179 14.31 0.34 -9.12
CA SER A 179 14.74 -0.96 -9.66
C SER A 179 14.42 -2.13 -8.73
N GLU A 180 14.43 -1.91 -7.42
CA GLU A 180 14.04 -2.92 -6.40
C GLU A 180 12.58 -3.35 -6.55
N LEU A 181 11.77 -2.49 -7.15
CA LEU A 181 10.33 -2.67 -7.31
C LEU A 181 9.94 -3.05 -8.76
N MET A 182 10.89 -3.30 -9.66
CA MET A 182 10.64 -3.56 -11.11
C MET A 182 11.12 -4.90 -11.64
N ASN A 183 12.08 -5.53 -10.99
CA ASN A 183 12.77 -6.71 -11.55
C ASN A 183 12.31 -7.99 -10.86
N ALA A 184 10.99 -8.14 -10.75
CA ALA A 184 10.40 -9.35 -10.22
C ALA A 184 10.53 -10.52 -11.21
N PRO A 185 10.67 -11.77 -10.71
CA PRO A 185 10.63 -12.96 -11.56
C PRO A 185 9.32 -13.08 -12.36
N VAL A 186 8.21 -12.60 -11.79
CA VAL A 186 6.92 -12.51 -12.48
C VAL A 186 6.51 -11.05 -12.58
N SER A 187 6.25 -10.58 -13.79
CA SER A 187 5.74 -9.23 -14.04
C SER A 187 4.75 -9.22 -15.21
N GLY A 188 3.99 -8.13 -15.32
CA GLY A 188 3.05 -7.95 -16.41
C GLY A 188 2.54 -6.51 -16.50
N SER A 189 1.86 -6.22 -17.62
CA SER A 189 1.23 -4.93 -17.86
C SER A 189 -0.31 -5.05 -17.78
N HIS A 190 -0.97 -3.98 -17.40
CA HIS A 190 -2.42 -3.80 -17.33
C HIS A 190 -3.06 -3.62 -18.72
N MET A 191 -2.80 -4.58 -19.60
CA MET A 191 -3.40 -4.69 -20.94
C MET A 191 -4.62 -5.62 -20.89
N SER A 192 -5.38 -5.74 -21.98
CA SER A 192 -6.55 -6.61 -22.03
C SER A 192 -6.30 -8.01 -21.42
N GLY A 193 -7.21 -8.44 -20.53
CA GLY A 193 -7.11 -9.73 -19.83
C GLY A 193 -6.17 -9.75 -18.62
N TRP A 194 -5.56 -8.63 -18.24
CA TRP A 194 -4.62 -8.56 -17.11
C TRP A 194 -5.24 -9.02 -15.80
N GLN A 195 -6.52 -8.71 -15.54
CA GLN A 195 -7.22 -9.08 -14.30
C GLN A 195 -7.25 -10.60 -14.14
N TYR A 196 -7.64 -11.30 -15.20
CA TYR A 196 -7.68 -12.77 -15.21
C TYR A 196 -6.28 -13.34 -14.99
N LYS A 197 -5.28 -12.84 -15.73
CA LYS A 197 -3.89 -13.30 -15.60
C LYS A 197 -3.37 -13.11 -14.17
N LEU A 198 -3.57 -11.94 -13.59
CA LEU A 198 -3.09 -11.62 -12.25
C LEU A 198 -3.82 -12.44 -11.18
N ALA A 199 -5.15 -12.60 -11.29
CA ALA A 199 -5.92 -13.45 -10.39
C ALA A 199 -5.51 -14.92 -10.47
N GLN A 200 -5.20 -15.44 -11.66
CA GLN A 200 -4.67 -16.79 -11.84
C GLN A 200 -3.29 -16.96 -11.19
N ILE A 201 -2.40 -15.98 -11.34
CA ILE A 201 -1.08 -16.01 -10.69
C ILE A 201 -1.24 -16.07 -9.16
N ILE A 202 -2.08 -15.19 -8.59
CA ILE A 202 -2.34 -15.17 -7.14
C ILE A 202 -2.92 -16.52 -6.70
N ARG A 203 -4.00 -16.98 -7.36
CA ARG A 203 -4.64 -18.26 -7.01
C ARG A 203 -3.68 -19.44 -7.08
N ASN A 204 -2.87 -19.54 -8.13
CA ASN A 204 -1.97 -20.69 -8.30
C ASN A 204 -0.84 -20.70 -7.27
N GLN A 205 -0.40 -19.53 -6.80
CA GLN A 205 0.69 -19.43 -5.83
C GLN A 205 0.23 -19.40 -4.37
N THR A 206 -1.00 -18.95 -4.09
CA THR A 206 -1.49 -18.78 -2.71
C THR A 206 -2.75 -19.57 -2.38
N GLY A 207 -3.45 -20.10 -3.38
CA GLY A 207 -4.79 -20.70 -3.24
C GLY A 207 -5.92 -19.68 -3.03
N MET A 208 -5.61 -18.39 -2.95
CA MET A 208 -6.59 -17.35 -2.57
C MET A 208 -7.36 -16.81 -3.78
N ARG A 209 -8.65 -16.53 -3.57
CA ARG A 209 -9.54 -15.88 -4.53
C ARG A 209 -10.66 -15.13 -3.77
N PRO A 210 -10.86 -13.82 -4.02
CA PRO A 210 -11.96 -13.06 -3.42
C PRO A 210 -13.33 -13.51 -3.96
#